data_AF-A0A6A0JU45-F1
#
_entry.id   AF-A0A6A0JU45-F1
#
_cell.length_a   1.000
_cell.length_b   1.000
_cell.length_c   1.000
_cell.angle_alpha   90.00
_cell.angle_beta   90.00
_cell.angle_gamma   90.00
#
_symmetry.space_group_name_H-M   'P 1'
#
loop_
_entity.id
_entity.type
_entity.pdbx_description
1 polymer ?
#
loop_
_entity_poly.entity_id
_entity_poly.type
_entity_poly.pdbx_seq_one_letter_code
_entity_poly.pdbx_strand_id
1 'polypeptide(L)'
;MPSTYSTIRLTTTNHTAQISLNRPKYLNAYNIQMRDEFSEALHLIKQDQEIRCLIIAGEGSAFCAGADLTEFGSAPSQAVARYVRWQRDVWGEMVALPKPIITAVHGYCIGSGLEIALLSDIRIAGKSTVFAMPETHLGMIPAAGGTQTLPRVTGIPTALDILLTGDRFDSNNALRSRIVSRIVEDDQLLNHAYSLADKVSTIRPDKLAALKEIMHSNSSNCQTASLSLEKRSYLVDI
;
A
#
# COMPACT_ATOMS: atom_id res chain seq x y z
N MET A 1 16.64 -16.83 4.21
CA MET A 1 15.85 -17.30 5.36
C MET A 1 14.55 -17.89 4.81
N PRO A 2 14.16 -19.14 5.12
CA PRO A 2 12.81 -19.60 4.80
C PRO A 2 11.81 -18.66 5.50
N SER A 3 10.76 -18.22 4.81
CA SER A 3 9.83 -17.26 5.40
C SER A 3 9.09 -17.90 6.57
N THR A 4 9.29 -17.37 7.78
CA THR A 4 8.59 -17.76 9.02
C THR A 4 7.08 -17.46 8.96
N TYR A 5 6.65 -16.74 7.93
CA TYR A 5 5.29 -16.30 7.69
C TYR A 5 4.47 -17.32 6.92
N SER A 6 3.19 -17.39 7.24
CA SER A 6 2.23 -18.33 6.66
C SER A 6 1.30 -17.68 5.63
N THR A 7 1.10 -16.37 5.72
CA THR A 7 0.16 -15.60 4.88
C THR A 7 0.82 -14.50 4.06
N ILE A 8 2.09 -14.22 4.31
CA ILE A 8 2.95 -13.41 3.41
C ILE A 8 4.23 -14.16 3.07
N ARG A 9 4.92 -13.72 2.01
CA ARG A 9 6.30 -14.09 1.70
C ARG A 9 7.16 -12.84 1.75
N LEU A 10 8.21 -12.86 2.57
CA LEU A 10 9.21 -11.79 2.63
C LEU A 10 10.50 -12.27 1.96
N THR A 11 10.96 -11.56 0.94
CA THR A 11 12.23 -11.81 0.25
C THR A 11 13.01 -10.52 0.09
N THR A 12 14.34 -10.62 0.04
CA THR A 12 15.22 -9.48 -0.23
C THR A 12 16.06 -9.77 -1.46
N THR A 13 16.17 -8.81 -2.36
CA THR A 13 17.04 -8.87 -3.54
C THR A 13 17.74 -7.54 -3.66
N ASN A 14 19.07 -7.56 -3.63
CA ASN A 14 19.91 -6.36 -3.49
C ASN A 14 19.46 -5.52 -2.28
N HIS A 15 19.11 -4.26 -2.49
CA HIS A 15 18.62 -3.34 -1.48
C HIS A 15 17.08 -3.25 -1.41
N THR A 16 16.37 -4.20 -2.02
CA THR A 16 14.90 -4.16 -2.12
C THR A 16 14.30 -5.34 -1.37
N ALA A 17 13.44 -5.03 -0.39
CA ALA A 17 12.57 -6.04 0.21
C ALA A 17 11.27 -6.15 -0.59
N GLN A 18 10.74 -7.36 -0.72
CA GLN A 18 9.43 -7.62 -1.30
C GLN A 18 8.57 -8.36 -0.28
N ILE A 19 7.43 -7.78 0.06
CA ILE A 19 6.33 -8.47 0.74
C ILE A 19 5.34 -8.92 -0.32
N SER A 20 5.15 -10.24 -0.44
CA SER A 20 4.12 -10.82 -1.31
C SER A 20 2.97 -11.34 -0.45
N LEU A 21 1.74 -10.89 -0.70
CA LEU A 21 0.55 -11.45 -0.07
C LEU A 21 0.39 -12.90 -0.54
N ASN A 22 0.34 -13.85 0.38
CA ASN A 22 0.50 -15.28 0.10
C ASN A 22 -0.65 -16.11 0.66
N ARG A 23 -1.87 -15.80 0.24
CA ARG A 23 -3.07 -16.63 0.40
C ARG A 23 -3.75 -16.85 -0.95
N PRO A 24 -3.04 -17.39 -1.97
CA PRO A 24 -3.52 -17.40 -3.35
C PRO A 24 -4.84 -18.18 -3.54
N LYS A 25 -5.07 -19.22 -2.73
CA LYS A 25 -6.34 -19.98 -2.72
C LYS A 25 -7.56 -19.13 -2.35
N TYR A 26 -7.35 -18.03 -1.64
CA TYR A 26 -8.37 -17.07 -1.21
C TYR A 26 -8.21 -15.72 -1.93
N LEU A 27 -7.56 -15.70 -3.10
CA LEU A 27 -7.26 -14.48 -3.86
C LEU A 27 -6.58 -13.40 -3.00
N ASN A 28 -5.74 -13.84 -2.06
CA ASN A 28 -5.04 -12.99 -1.11
C ASN A 28 -5.97 -12.10 -0.26
N ALA A 29 -7.17 -12.60 0.09
CA ALA A 29 -8.04 -11.94 1.05
C ALA A 29 -7.26 -11.60 2.33
N TYR A 30 -7.37 -10.36 2.78
CA TYR A 30 -6.59 -9.79 3.87
C TYR A 30 -7.24 -10.11 5.21
N ASN A 31 -6.56 -10.92 6.02
CA ASN A 31 -7.04 -11.40 7.30
C ASN A 31 -6.17 -10.91 8.47
N ILE A 32 -6.59 -11.19 9.70
CA ILE A 32 -5.92 -10.78 10.94
C ILE A 32 -4.48 -11.29 10.99
N GLN A 33 -4.26 -12.55 10.60
CA GLN A 33 -2.91 -13.13 10.58
C GLN A 33 -2.00 -12.42 9.59
N MET A 34 -2.50 -12.13 8.37
CA MET A 34 -1.76 -11.37 7.37
C MET A 34 -1.44 -9.97 7.85
N ARG A 35 -2.37 -9.29 8.54
CA ARG A 35 -2.08 -7.99 9.18
C ARG A 35 -0.93 -8.09 10.16
N ASP A 36 -0.93 -9.09 11.03
CA ASP A 36 0.08 -9.25 12.07
C ASP A 36 1.46 -9.54 11.46
N GLU A 37 1.53 -10.47 10.50
CA GLU A 37 2.76 -10.80 9.79
C GLU A 37 3.27 -9.61 8.95
N PHE A 38 2.36 -8.83 8.33
CA PHE A 38 2.71 -7.64 7.56
C PHE A 38 3.29 -6.53 8.45
N SER A 39 2.70 -6.28 9.61
CA SER A 39 3.21 -5.32 10.61
C SER A 39 4.61 -5.69 11.09
N GLU A 40 4.84 -6.96 11.40
CA GLU A 40 6.16 -7.47 11.79
C GLU A 40 7.19 -7.28 10.67
N ALA A 41 6.82 -7.62 9.42
CA ALA A 41 7.68 -7.44 8.27
C ALA A 41 8.02 -5.95 8.04
N LEU A 42 7.06 -5.04 8.17
CA LEU A 42 7.31 -3.59 8.08
C LEU A 42 8.29 -3.11 9.16
N HIS A 43 8.21 -3.64 10.38
CA HIS A 43 9.14 -3.31 11.45
C HIS A 43 10.57 -3.76 11.15
N LEU A 44 10.72 -5.01 10.69
CA LEU A 44 12.02 -5.55 10.26
C LEU A 44 12.61 -4.72 9.12
N ILE A 45 11.80 -4.44 8.10
CA ILE A 45 12.19 -3.61 6.96
C ILE A 45 12.59 -2.21 7.43
N LYS A 46 11.88 -1.60 8.37
CA LYS A 46 12.19 -0.26 8.88
C LYS A 46 13.57 -0.21 9.54
N GLN A 47 13.96 -1.24 10.28
CA GLN A 47 15.21 -1.28 11.05
C GLN A 47 16.44 -1.65 10.21
N ASP A 48 16.29 -2.45 9.15
CA ASP A 48 17.40 -2.91 8.34
C ASP A 48 17.99 -1.78 7.48
N GLN A 49 19.24 -1.37 7.71
CA GLN A 49 19.84 -0.25 6.96
C GLN A 49 20.21 -0.58 5.51
N GLU A 50 20.29 -1.87 5.16
CA GLU A 50 20.60 -2.34 3.80
C GLU A 50 19.40 -2.24 2.88
N ILE A 51 18.18 -2.33 3.42
CA ILE A 51 16.96 -2.17 2.63
C ILE A 51 16.74 -0.67 2.33
N ARG A 52 16.62 -0.34 1.05
CA ARG A 52 16.39 1.00 0.52
C ARG A 52 14.96 1.19 -0.01
N CYS A 53 14.30 0.12 -0.44
CA CYS A 53 12.94 0.17 -1.01
C CYS A 53 12.13 -1.07 -0.61
N LEU A 54 10.80 -0.90 -0.50
CA LEU A 54 9.83 -1.97 -0.31
C LEU A 54 8.98 -2.13 -1.57
N ILE A 55 8.89 -3.35 -2.09
CA ILE A 55 7.87 -3.77 -3.06
C ILE A 55 6.75 -4.53 -2.33
N ILE A 56 5.49 -4.22 -2.65
CA ILE A 56 4.34 -5.02 -2.24
C ILE A 56 3.70 -5.64 -3.48
N ALA A 57 3.49 -6.96 -3.46
CA ALA A 57 2.90 -7.73 -4.54
C ALA A 57 1.94 -8.81 -4.00
N GLY A 58 1.26 -9.54 -4.87
CA GLY A 58 0.46 -10.71 -4.51
C GLY A 58 0.96 -11.99 -5.18
N GLU A 59 0.79 -13.12 -4.50
CA GLU A 59 1.04 -14.46 -5.07
C GLU A 59 -0.20 -14.95 -5.84
N GLY A 60 0.01 -15.78 -6.86
CA GLY A 60 -1.09 -16.37 -7.62
C GLY A 60 -1.83 -15.38 -8.53
N SER A 61 -3.14 -15.53 -8.67
CA SER A 61 -3.94 -14.87 -9.72
C SER A 61 -4.49 -13.49 -9.34
N ALA A 62 -4.18 -12.96 -8.16
CA ALA A 62 -4.67 -11.66 -7.71
C ALA A 62 -3.67 -10.97 -6.79
N PHE A 63 -3.72 -9.64 -6.75
CA PHE A 63 -3.05 -8.86 -5.72
C PHE A 63 -3.72 -9.09 -4.37
N CYS A 64 -4.99 -8.68 -4.23
CA CYS A 64 -5.81 -8.86 -3.03
C CYS A 64 -7.29 -8.60 -3.35
N ALA A 65 -8.16 -9.54 -2.98
CA ALA A 65 -9.60 -9.46 -3.19
C ALA A 65 -10.37 -8.68 -2.08
N GLY A 66 -9.67 -8.04 -1.15
CA GLY A 66 -10.26 -7.28 -0.04
C GLY A 66 -10.12 -7.99 1.30
N ALA A 67 -10.86 -7.54 2.31
CA ALA A 67 -10.83 -8.14 3.63
C ALA A 67 -11.43 -9.57 3.63
N ASP A 68 -10.89 -10.44 4.47
CA ASP A 68 -11.45 -11.77 4.70
C ASP A 68 -12.75 -11.66 5.52
N LEU A 69 -13.88 -11.75 4.81
CA LEU A 69 -15.21 -11.59 5.41
C LEU A 69 -15.52 -12.66 6.47
N THR A 70 -14.81 -13.80 6.46
CA THR A 70 -15.05 -14.89 7.43
C THR A 70 -14.62 -14.52 8.86
N GLU A 71 -13.77 -13.50 9.03
CA GLU A 71 -13.32 -13.03 10.34
C GLU A 71 -14.23 -11.96 10.94
N PHE A 72 -15.23 -11.47 10.20
CA PHE A 72 -16.12 -10.43 10.69
C PHE A 72 -16.99 -10.97 11.82
N GLY A 73 -16.99 -10.25 12.95
CA GLY A 73 -17.71 -10.68 14.16
C GLY A 73 -16.99 -11.75 14.99
N SER A 74 -15.76 -12.14 14.63
CA SER A 74 -14.96 -13.10 15.41
C SER A 74 -14.39 -12.52 16.72
N ALA A 75 -14.36 -11.19 16.85
CA ALA A 75 -13.83 -10.53 18.04
C ALA A 75 -14.79 -10.68 19.24
N PRO A 76 -14.27 -10.93 20.47
CA PRO A 76 -15.11 -11.05 21.67
C PRO A 76 -15.95 -9.81 21.98
N SER A 77 -15.49 -8.63 21.56
CA SER A 77 -16.24 -7.37 21.64
C SER A 77 -15.70 -6.34 20.66
N GLN A 78 -16.51 -5.31 20.39
CA GLN A 78 -16.09 -4.15 19.60
C GLN A 78 -14.91 -3.39 20.21
N ALA A 79 -14.80 -3.37 21.54
CA ALA A 79 -13.67 -2.74 22.22
C ALA A 79 -12.37 -3.51 21.97
N VAL A 80 -12.40 -4.84 22.02
CA VAL A 80 -11.25 -5.70 21.71
C VAL A 80 -10.84 -5.56 20.25
N ALA A 81 -11.82 -5.59 19.32
CA ALA A 81 -11.56 -5.38 17.90
C ALA A 81 -10.85 -4.04 17.62
N ARG A 82 -11.30 -2.95 18.26
CA ARG A 82 -10.69 -1.61 18.15
C ARG A 82 -9.29 -1.58 18.75
N TYR A 83 -9.11 -2.15 19.94
CA TYR A 83 -7.82 -2.18 20.62
C TYR A 83 -6.75 -2.86 19.78
N VAL A 84 -7.04 -4.07 19.28
CA VAL A 84 -6.11 -4.83 18.42
C VAL A 84 -5.75 -4.05 17.16
N ARG A 85 -6.75 -3.38 16.56
CA ARG A 85 -6.53 -2.55 15.38
C ARG A 85 -5.65 -1.33 15.66
N TRP A 86 -5.76 -0.69 16.82
CA TRP A 86 -4.89 0.43 17.19
C TRP A 86 -3.49 0.00 17.57
N GLN A 87 -3.33 -1.17 18.18
CA GLN A 87 -2.00 -1.70 18.49
C GLN A 87 -1.20 -2.08 17.25
N ARG A 88 -1.89 -2.49 16.18
CA ARG A 88 -1.28 -2.93 14.91
C ARG A 88 -1.85 -2.13 13.76
N ASP A 89 -1.55 -0.84 13.77
CA ASP A 89 -1.95 0.10 12.72
C ASP A 89 -1.01 -0.01 11.52
N VAL A 90 -1.16 -1.10 10.75
CA VAL A 90 -0.40 -1.35 9.52
C VAL A 90 -0.48 -0.14 8.57
N TRP A 91 -1.60 0.58 8.57
CA TRP A 91 -1.82 1.74 7.71
C TRP A 91 -0.91 2.90 8.13
N GLY A 92 -0.90 3.22 9.42
CA GLY A 92 0.02 4.19 10.01
C GLY A 92 1.48 3.79 9.82
N GLU A 93 1.80 2.49 9.95
CA GLU A 93 3.15 1.95 9.74
C GLU A 93 3.64 2.12 8.29
N MET A 94 2.77 1.89 7.29
CA MET A 94 3.10 2.11 5.88
C MET A 94 3.36 3.59 5.58
N VAL A 95 2.52 4.48 6.11
CA VAL A 95 2.68 5.94 5.94
C VAL A 95 3.96 6.42 6.62
N ALA A 96 4.26 5.91 7.82
CA ALA A 96 5.43 6.29 8.61
C ALA A 96 6.72 5.55 8.21
N LEU A 97 6.68 4.64 7.24
CA LEU A 97 7.87 3.94 6.77
C LEU A 97 8.79 4.94 6.05
N PRO A 98 10.04 5.18 6.51
CA PRO A 98 10.95 6.16 5.89
C PRO A 98 11.51 5.69 4.54
N LYS A 99 11.03 4.55 4.04
CA LYS A 99 11.48 3.91 2.81
C LYS A 99 10.36 3.96 1.77
N PRO A 100 10.69 4.20 0.49
CA PRO A 100 9.70 4.18 -0.59
C PRO A 100 9.01 2.82 -0.71
N ILE A 101 7.70 2.87 -0.89
CA ILE A 101 6.83 1.71 -1.11
C ILE A 101 6.34 1.73 -2.56
N ILE A 102 6.66 0.68 -3.31
CA ILE A 102 6.19 0.44 -4.66
C ILE A 102 5.21 -0.73 -4.61
N THR A 103 3.95 -0.52 -4.96
CA THR A 103 2.97 -1.60 -5.06
C THR A 103 2.75 -1.99 -6.50
N ALA A 104 2.87 -3.29 -6.78
CA ALA A 104 2.66 -3.89 -8.08
C ALA A 104 1.40 -4.77 -8.03
N VAL A 105 0.33 -4.33 -8.70
CA VAL A 105 -1.00 -4.97 -8.62
C VAL A 105 -1.37 -5.69 -9.91
N HIS A 106 -1.84 -6.94 -9.80
CA HIS A 106 -2.35 -7.77 -10.89
C HIS A 106 -3.66 -8.45 -10.50
N GLY A 107 -4.39 -8.98 -11.49
CA GLY A 107 -5.63 -9.72 -11.25
C GLY A 107 -6.68 -8.86 -10.54
N TYR A 108 -6.98 -9.15 -9.27
CA TYR A 108 -7.89 -8.34 -8.46
C TYR A 108 -7.15 -7.47 -7.43
N CYS A 109 -7.51 -6.19 -7.38
CA CYS A 109 -7.10 -5.22 -6.36
C CYS A 109 -8.34 -4.52 -5.81
N ILE A 110 -8.98 -5.12 -4.81
CA ILE A 110 -10.34 -4.78 -4.38
C ILE A 110 -10.36 -4.44 -2.88
N GLY A 111 -11.17 -3.45 -2.50
CA GLY A 111 -11.42 -3.05 -1.12
C GLY A 111 -10.12 -2.82 -0.35
N SER A 112 -9.89 -3.54 0.75
CA SER A 112 -8.62 -3.45 1.51
C SER A 112 -7.36 -3.69 0.68
N GLY A 113 -7.43 -4.45 -0.42
CA GLY A 113 -6.33 -4.56 -1.39
C GLY A 113 -6.01 -3.22 -2.07
N LEU A 114 -7.05 -2.52 -2.53
CA LEU A 114 -6.88 -1.18 -3.10
C LEU A 114 -6.46 -0.16 -2.03
N GLU A 115 -6.95 -0.29 -0.78
CA GLU A 115 -6.50 0.55 0.32
C GLU A 115 -4.99 0.36 0.62
N ILE A 116 -4.48 -0.87 0.65
CA ILE A 116 -3.03 -1.16 0.75
C ILE A 116 -2.27 -0.48 -0.39
N ALA A 117 -2.74 -0.63 -1.63
CA ALA A 117 -2.09 -0.02 -2.78
C ALA A 117 -2.06 1.51 -2.65
N LEU A 118 -3.17 2.15 -2.30
CA LEU A 118 -3.31 3.60 -2.16
C LEU A 118 -2.43 4.21 -1.06
N LEU A 119 -2.03 3.44 -0.05
CA LEU A 119 -1.07 3.86 0.98
C LEU A 119 0.40 3.83 0.51
N SER A 120 0.66 3.30 -0.68
CA SER A 120 2.01 3.20 -1.25
C SER A 120 2.42 4.48 -1.98
N ASP A 121 3.72 4.70 -2.13
CA ASP A 121 4.26 5.91 -2.78
C ASP A 121 4.14 5.84 -4.31
N ILE A 122 4.41 4.66 -4.89
CA ILE A 122 4.26 4.39 -6.33
C ILE A 122 3.37 3.17 -6.51
N ARG A 123 2.40 3.25 -7.43
CA ARG A 123 1.50 2.16 -7.78
C ARG A 123 1.62 1.87 -9.26
N ILE A 124 1.88 0.61 -9.61
CA ILE A 124 1.92 0.12 -10.99
C ILE A 124 0.97 -1.06 -11.13
N ALA A 125 0.29 -1.14 -12.26
CA ALA A 125 -0.68 -2.21 -12.54
C ALA A 125 -0.25 -3.05 -13.73
N GLY A 126 -0.55 -4.35 -13.64
CA GLY A 126 -0.76 -5.17 -14.81
C GLY A 126 -1.92 -4.66 -15.65
N LYS A 127 -1.85 -4.88 -16.96
CA LYS A 127 -2.88 -4.49 -17.92
C LYS A 127 -4.23 -5.13 -17.62
N SER A 128 -4.24 -6.39 -17.16
CA SER A 128 -5.48 -7.11 -16.85
C SER A 128 -6.06 -6.82 -15.46
N THR A 129 -5.48 -5.89 -14.69
CA THR A 129 -5.91 -5.65 -13.31
C THR A 129 -7.32 -5.05 -13.26
N VAL A 130 -8.13 -5.60 -12.37
CA VAL A 130 -9.48 -5.17 -12.03
C VAL A 130 -9.49 -4.59 -10.62
N PHE A 131 -10.12 -3.43 -10.49
CA PHE A 131 -10.20 -2.67 -9.25
C PHE A 131 -11.66 -2.47 -8.82
N ALA A 132 -11.91 -2.33 -7.53
CA ALA A 132 -13.21 -1.94 -6.97
C ALA A 132 -13.10 -1.52 -5.48
N MET A 133 -14.08 -0.74 -5.00
CA MET A 133 -14.31 -0.45 -3.57
C MET A 133 -15.77 -0.78 -3.20
N PRO A 134 -16.11 -2.07 -3.02
CA PRO A 134 -17.49 -2.52 -2.90
C PRO A 134 -18.07 -2.44 -1.46
N GLU A 135 -17.34 -1.85 -0.50
CA GLU A 135 -17.68 -1.90 0.94
C GLU A 135 -19.09 -1.41 1.25
N THR A 136 -19.55 -0.34 0.59
CA THR A 136 -20.89 0.24 0.78
C THR A 136 -22.01 -0.73 0.42
N HIS A 137 -21.79 -1.59 -0.57
CA HIS A 137 -22.73 -2.62 -0.99
C HIS A 137 -22.78 -3.81 -0.02
N LEU A 138 -21.75 -3.94 0.81
CA LEU A 138 -21.68 -4.92 1.90
C LEU A 138 -22.14 -4.32 3.23
N GLY A 139 -22.73 -3.12 3.23
CA GLY A 139 -23.18 -2.42 4.44
C GLY A 139 -22.03 -1.86 5.29
N MET A 140 -20.86 -1.68 4.69
CA MET A 140 -19.64 -1.22 5.35
C MET A 140 -19.14 0.08 4.72
N ILE A 141 -18.15 0.70 5.35
CA ILE A 141 -17.38 1.78 4.74
C ILE A 141 -15.91 1.35 4.65
N PRO A 142 -15.13 1.87 3.69
CA PRO A 142 -13.69 1.63 3.66
C PRO A 142 -13.07 2.04 4.99
N ALA A 143 -12.22 1.17 5.52
CA ALA A 143 -11.72 1.30 6.88
C ALA A 143 -10.21 1.11 6.98
N ALA A 144 -9.48 0.91 5.89
CA ALA A 144 -8.01 0.91 5.86
C ALA A 144 -7.43 2.19 5.25
N GLY A 145 -8.17 3.30 5.34
CA GLY A 145 -7.73 4.63 4.89
C GLY A 145 -8.27 5.04 3.52
N GLY A 146 -9.04 4.19 2.84
CA GLY A 146 -9.60 4.48 1.51
C GLY A 146 -10.45 5.76 1.44
N THR A 147 -11.15 6.11 2.52
CA THR A 147 -11.92 7.37 2.61
C THR A 147 -11.06 8.63 2.59
N GLN A 148 -9.75 8.51 2.84
CA GLN A 148 -8.81 9.62 2.85
C GLN A 148 -7.89 9.56 1.63
N THR A 149 -7.36 8.39 1.31
CA THR A 149 -6.36 8.22 0.26
C THR A 149 -6.97 8.29 -1.14
N LEU A 150 -8.15 7.69 -1.36
CA LEU A 150 -8.81 7.72 -2.67
C LEU A 150 -9.13 9.16 -3.12
N PRO A 151 -9.86 9.99 -2.36
CA PRO A 151 -10.16 11.36 -2.79
C PRO A 151 -8.92 12.25 -2.94
N ARG A 152 -7.83 12.00 -2.19
CA ARG A 152 -6.55 12.71 -2.37
C ARG A 152 -5.91 12.43 -3.74
N VAL A 153 -6.15 11.24 -4.28
CA VAL A 153 -5.61 10.82 -5.58
C VAL A 153 -6.54 11.18 -6.74
N THR A 154 -7.84 10.90 -6.59
CA THR A 154 -8.81 10.97 -7.69
C THR A 154 -9.63 12.27 -7.69
N GLY A 155 -9.62 13.03 -6.59
CA GLY A 155 -10.62 14.06 -6.30
C GLY A 155 -11.92 13.46 -5.72
N ILE A 156 -12.66 14.29 -4.96
CA ILE A 156 -13.89 13.88 -4.26
C ILE A 156 -14.96 13.31 -5.21
N PRO A 157 -15.30 13.92 -6.36
CA PRO A 157 -16.37 13.40 -7.22
C PRO A 157 -16.10 11.98 -7.72
N THR A 158 -14.90 11.73 -8.25
CA THR A 158 -14.49 10.40 -8.72
C THR A 158 -14.42 9.39 -7.57
N ALA A 159 -13.95 9.81 -6.40
CA ALA A 159 -13.92 8.94 -5.23
C ALA A 159 -15.33 8.54 -4.79
N LEU A 160 -16.27 9.49 -4.74
CA LEU A 160 -17.66 9.22 -4.39
C LEU A 160 -18.34 8.33 -5.43
N ASP A 161 -18.09 8.53 -6.72
CA ASP A 161 -18.59 7.63 -7.77
C ASP A 161 -18.15 6.18 -7.50
N ILE A 162 -16.85 5.94 -7.35
CA ILE A 162 -16.29 4.61 -7.05
C ILE A 162 -16.86 4.03 -5.75
N LEU A 163 -16.95 4.82 -4.69
CA LEU A 163 -17.38 4.35 -3.36
C LEU A 163 -18.89 4.12 -3.26
N LEU A 164 -19.69 4.91 -3.96
CA LEU A 164 -21.15 4.82 -3.91
C LEU A 164 -21.70 3.78 -4.89
N THR A 165 -21.05 3.55 -6.04
CA THR A 165 -21.44 2.51 -7.00
C THR A 165 -20.81 1.16 -6.72
N GLY A 166 -19.62 1.13 -6.10
CA GLY A 166 -18.89 -0.12 -5.87
C GLY A 166 -18.49 -0.84 -7.16
N ASP A 167 -18.59 -0.16 -8.31
CA ASP A 167 -18.40 -0.77 -9.62
C ASP A 167 -16.94 -1.20 -9.84
N ARG A 168 -16.79 -2.25 -10.65
CA ARG A 168 -15.47 -2.68 -11.12
C ARG A 168 -14.98 -1.79 -12.23
N PHE A 169 -13.69 -1.45 -12.20
CA PHE A 169 -13.02 -0.70 -13.27
C PHE A 169 -11.67 -1.32 -13.63
N ASP A 170 -11.22 -1.04 -14.85
CA ASP A 170 -9.99 -1.59 -15.43
C ASP A 170 -8.76 -0.73 -15.14
N SER A 171 -7.58 -1.26 -15.51
CA SER A 171 -6.29 -0.57 -15.37
C SER A 171 -6.25 0.79 -16.08
N ASN A 172 -6.93 0.95 -17.23
CA ASN A 172 -7.00 2.21 -17.96
C ASN A 172 -7.78 3.28 -17.19
N ASN A 173 -8.94 2.93 -16.61
CA ASN A 173 -9.67 3.81 -15.70
C ASN A 173 -8.83 4.15 -14.47
N ALA A 174 -8.13 3.16 -13.89
CA ALA A 174 -7.25 3.39 -12.76
C ALA A 174 -6.13 4.39 -13.07
N LEU A 175 -5.54 4.32 -14.27
CA LEU A 175 -4.51 5.27 -14.72
C LEU A 175 -5.11 6.67 -14.96
N ARG A 176 -6.26 6.77 -15.65
CA ARG A 176 -6.95 8.06 -15.90
C ARG A 176 -7.33 8.76 -14.60
N SER A 177 -7.78 8.00 -13.61
CA SER A 177 -8.13 8.49 -12.28
C SER A 177 -6.93 8.65 -11.35
N ARG A 178 -5.70 8.42 -11.82
CA ARG A 178 -4.43 8.53 -11.06
C ARG A 178 -4.26 7.52 -9.91
N ILE A 179 -5.17 6.54 -9.81
CA ILE A 179 -5.10 5.43 -8.85
C ILE A 179 -3.82 4.64 -9.06
N VAL A 180 -3.38 4.45 -10.31
CA VAL A 180 -2.05 3.95 -10.62
C VAL A 180 -1.27 4.95 -11.45
N SER A 181 0.05 4.91 -11.33
CA SER A 181 0.94 5.79 -12.08
C SER A 181 1.34 5.21 -13.44
N ARG A 182 1.25 3.88 -13.59
CA ARG A 182 1.68 3.15 -14.80
C ARG A 182 0.89 1.87 -14.98
N ILE A 183 0.76 1.48 -16.24
CA ILE A 183 0.27 0.17 -16.67
C ILE A 183 1.40 -0.49 -17.45
N VAL A 184 1.63 -1.77 -17.21
CA VAL A 184 2.58 -2.61 -17.95
C VAL A 184 1.93 -3.94 -18.31
N GLU A 185 2.53 -4.68 -19.23
CA GLU A 185 2.07 -6.05 -19.50
C GLU A 185 2.24 -6.92 -18.24
N ASP A 186 1.29 -7.84 -18.00
CA ASP A 186 1.16 -8.54 -16.72
C ASP A 186 2.41 -9.37 -16.38
N ASP A 187 3.05 -9.95 -17.38
CA ASP A 187 4.28 -10.75 -17.26
C ASP A 187 5.53 -9.89 -16.99
N GLN A 188 5.46 -8.58 -17.22
CA GLN A 188 6.54 -7.63 -16.97
C GLN A 188 6.39 -6.87 -15.65
N LEU A 189 5.29 -7.09 -14.92
CA LEU A 189 4.90 -6.28 -13.76
C LEU A 189 5.97 -6.24 -12.67
N LEU A 190 6.42 -7.42 -12.19
CA LEU A 190 7.44 -7.49 -11.13
C LEU A 190 8.81 -7.00 -11.61
N ASN A 191 9.21 -7.35 -12.84
CA ASN A 191 10.45 -6.84 -13.43
C ASN A 191 10.47 -5.31 -13.46
N HIS A 192 9.34 -4.70 -13.83
CA HIS A 192 9.20 -3.25 -13.82
C HIS A 192 9.24 -2.68 -12.40
N ALA A 193 8.61 -3.33 -11.41
CA ALA A 193 8.66 -2.94 -10.01
C ALA A 193 10.11 -2.90 -9.48
N TYR A 194 10.89 -3.95 -9.74
CA TYR A 194 12.30 -4.02 -9.36
C TYR A 194 13.16 -2.98 -10.06
N SER A 195 12.95 -2.77 -11.36
CA SER A 195 13.66 -1.70 -12.10
C SER A 195 13.40 -0.32 -11.49
N LEU A 196 12.23 -0.09 -10.91
CA LEU A 196 11.94 1.15 -10.18
C LEU A 196 12.55 1.19 -8.79
N ALA A 197 12.51 0.08 -8.07
CA ALA A 197 13.17 -0.01 -6.78
C ALA A 197 14.67 0.27 -6.93
N ASP A 198 15.32 -0.24 -7.98
CA ASP A 198 16.74 0.02 -8.28
C ASP A 198 16.99 1.52 -8.53
N LYS A 199 16.16 2.15 -9.36
CA LYS A 199 16.28 3.60 -9.65
C LYS A 199 16.06 4.46 -8.41
N VAL A 200 15.08 4.12 -7.58
CA VAL A 200 14.78 4.87 -6.35
C VAL A 200 15.89 4.67 -5.31
N SER A 201 16.48 3.47 -5.26
CA SER A 201 17.55 3.11 -4.31
C SER A 201 18.88 3.83 -4.57
N THR A 202 19.04 4.53 -5.70
CA THR A 202 20.22 5.39 -5.94
C THR A 202 20.15 6.71 -5.18
N ILE A 203 18.98 7.08 -4.67
CA ILE A 203 18.80 8.32 -3.89
C ILE A 203 19.29 8.07 -2.47
N ARG A 204 19.99 9.06 -1.91
CA ARG A 204 20.47 9.00 -0.53
C ARG A 204 19.33 8.71 0.45
N PRO A 205 19.47 7.76 1.39
CA PRO A 205 18.40 7.34 2.30
C PRO A 205 17.80 8.47 3.15
N ASP A 206 18.64 9.38 3.65
CA ASP A 206 18.19 10.54 4.43
C ASP A 206 17.29 11.46 3.61
N LYS A 207 17.58 11.62 2.31
CA LYS A 207 16.78 12.46 1.40
C LYS A 207 15.48 11.77 0.99
N LEU A 208 15.48 10.45 0.80
CA LEU A 208 14.25 9.68 0.55
C LEU A 208 13.28 9.79 1.72
N ALA A 209 13.78 9.57 2.94
CA ALA A 209 12.99 9.66 4.15
C ALA A 209 12.38 11.06 4.32
N ALA A 210 13.20 12.10 4.17
CA ALA A 210 12.76 13.49 4.26
C ALA A 210 11.73 13.84 3.17
N LEU A 211 11.96 13.44 1.92
CA LEU A 211 11.01 13.67 0.82
C LEU A 211 9.65 13.04 1.13
N LYS A 212 9.66 11.77 1.56
CA LYS A 212 8.44 11.04 1.91
C LYS A 212 7.71 11.71 3.09
N GLU A 213 8.44 12.08 4.13
CA GLU A 213 7.89 12.80 5.28
C GLU A 213 7.25 14.13 4.86
N ILE A 214 7.92 14.93 4.01
CA ILE A 214 7.38 16.22 3.53
C ILE A 214 6.09 16.01 2.75
N MET A 215 6.05 15.02 1.83
CA MET A 215 4.89 14.77 0.97
C MET A 215 3.67 14.22 1.73
N HIS A 216 3.91 13.45 2.80
CA HIS A 216 2.85 12.88 3.65
C HIS A 216 2.52 13.74 4.87
N SER A 217 3.36 14.71 5.23
CA SER A 217 3.04 15.69 6.27
C SER A 217 1.75 16.40 5.87
N ASN A 218 0.72 16.25 6.72
CA ASN A 218 -0.58 16.87 6.48
C ASN A 218 -0.41 18.39 6.49
N SER A 219 -0.31 18.99 5.30
CA SER A 219 -0.50 20.41 5.09
C SER A 219 -1.98 20.78 5.19
N SER A 220 -2.65 20.32 6.25
CA SER A 220 -3.94 20.89 6.65
C SER A 220 -3.80 22.34 7.14
N ASN A 221 -2.57 22.88 7.27
CA ASN A 221 -2.32 24.32 7.32
C ASN A 221 -0.96 24.69 6.69
N CYS A 222 -1.03 25.40 5.56
CA CYS A 222 0.05 26.17 4.92
C CYS A 222 1.12 25.38 4.13
N GLN A 223 1.16 25.61 2.81
CA GLN A 223 2.26 25.27 1.90
C GLN A 223 3.65 25.72 2.44
N THR A 224 3.66 26.75 3.29
CA THR A 224 4.83 27.26 4.01
C THR A 224 5.45 26.24 4.97
N ALA A 225 4.66 25.36 5.62
CA ALA A 225 5.19 24.37 6.56
C ALA A 225 5.99 23.27 5.84
N SER A 226 5.47 22.76 4.72
CA SER A 226 6.19 21.80 3.87
C SER A 226 7.45 22.44 3.24
N LEU A 227 7.37 23.70 2.78
CA LEU A 227 8.54 24.44 2.29
C LEU A 227 9.60 24.70 3.38
N SER A 228 9.20 24.87 4.65
CA SER A 228 10.13 24.98 5.77
C SER A 228 10.83 23.66 6.08
N LEU A 229 10.12 22.52 6.04
CA LEU A 229 10.71 21.18 6.19
C LEU A 229 11.67 20.87 5.04
N GLU A 230 11.31 21.25 3.82
CA GLU A 230 12.18 21.16 2.64
C GLU A 230 13.48 21.95 2.85
N LYS A 231 13.41 23.24 3.22
CA LYS A 231 14.59 24.07 3.51
C LYS A 231 15.50 23.48 4.60
N ARG A 232 14.94 22.91 5.66
CA ARG A 232 15.73 22.22 6.71
C ARG A 232 16.44 20.98 6.18
N SER A 233 15.78 20.24 5.30
CA SER A 233 16.32 19.02 4.71
C SER A 233 17.44 19.29 3.70
N TYR A 234 17.55 20.52 3.17
CA TYR A 234 18.66 20.97 2.31
C TYR A 234 19.91 21.44 3.07
N LEU A 235 19.81 21.80 4.36
CA LEU A 235 20.92 22.31 5.17
C LEU A 235 21.74 21.18 5.80
N VAL A 236 22.50 20.42 5.00
CA VAL A 236 23.62 19.60 5.51
C VAL A 236 24.72 19.57 4.44
N ASP A 237 25.95 19.79 4.91
CA ASP A 237 27.21 20.04 4.21
C ASP A 237 27.42 19.34 2.85
N ILE A 238 27.92 20.15 1.90
CA ILE A 238 28.57 19.73 0.64
C ILE A 238 29.96 19.17 0.98
#